data_AF-A0A5S5CIL8-F1
#
_entry.id   AF-A0A5S5CIL8-F1
#
_cell.length_a   1.000
_cell.length_b   1.000
_cell.length_c   1.000
_cell.angle_alpha   90.00
_cell.angle_beta   90.00
_cell.angle_gamma   90.00
#
_symmetry.space_group_name_H-M   'P 1'
#
loop_
_entity.id
_entity.type
_entity.pdbx_description
1 polymer ?
#
loop_
_entity_poly.entity_id
_entity_poly.type
_entity_poly.pdbx_seq_one_letter_code
_entity_poly.pdbx_strand_id
1 'polypeptide(L)'
;MQNDKHARLPASVREAGRYLIDLTGPHSHTLVIQPGVGSLSIGPPHLVKKADLVVASDARIDWTEFDVFATPAGSPWPRYLHYTGSDAGFFEWAQKRPIEEMTWSPVLTADAVVDASQSILHGLHIELGQSGGNLKLKLPKRPCRLIVSGDLSRFSATGGLPSSLTLAPRTSRRKNAPPFMLPDRSDLHQVTCLTLQSAPQGQPISLDCLDRFPNLKSLSLSGHFSDVDSLARHDQLTHLELRFMPDLEALPPLNAWPLLDRFIAFNVEESAGKRLKQQMKTRAKTRPWTDHASVSQLRKPEWWTTEFGRPFSSWPKRLARLANEAYNVAEASMAQARNLADAEAAITAFTVRFNTLKGIETTEREDLGEAVWQLSQSKHMIGQPIREEMAISWFDAAREY
;
A
#
# COMPACT_ATOMS: atom_id res chain seq x y z
N MET A 1 7.32 35.36 32.03
CA MET A 1 6.75 36.37 31.12
C MET A 1 6.93 35.86 29.70
N GLN A 2 5.86 35.30 29.14
CA GLN A 2 5.79 34.89 27.74
C GLN A 2 5.69 36.17 26.90
N ASN A 3 6.68 36.41 26.04
CA ASN A 3 6.59 37.45 25.03
C ASN A 3 5.77 36.89 23.86
N ASP A 4 4.46 37.06 23.91
CA ASP A 4 3.61 37.02 22.72
C ASP A 4 3.90 38.29 21.91
N LYS A 5 4.99 38.24 21.14
CA LYS A 5 5.28 39.24 20.13
C LYS A 5 4.58 38.82 18.84
N HIS A 6 3.51 39.53 18.51
CA HIS A 6 2.95 39.62 17.17
C HIS A 6 4.00 40.15 16.20
N ALA A 7 4.84 39.28 15.67
CA ALA A 7 5.70 39.58 14.53
C ALA A 7 5.00 39.02 13.29
N ARG A 8 4.66 39.90 12.32
CA ARG A 8 4.39 39.45 10.95
C ARG A 8 5.54 38.55 10.53
N LEU A 9 5.22 37.36 9.99
CA LEU A 9 6.25 36.44 9.51
C LEU A 9 7.15 37.17 8.51
N PRO A 10 8.49 37.01 8.60
CA PRO A 10 9.41 37.58 7.63
C PRO A 10 9.11 37.05 6.22
N ALA A 11 9.55 37.78 5.19
CA ALA A 11 9.28 37.43 3.79
C ALA A 11 9.78 36.02 3.38
N SER A 12 10.70 35.43 4.15
CA SER A 12 11.07 34.01 4.05
C SER A 12 11.48 33.49 5.43
N VAL A 13 10.81 32.46 5.92
CA VAL A 13 11.11 31.75 7.16
C VAL A 13 11.90 30.49 6.82
N ARG A 14 13.11 30.36 7.38
CA ARG A 14 14.00 29.21 7.16
C ARG A 14 14.41 28.50 8.45
N GLU A 15 14.13 29.14 9.57
CA GLU A 15 14.57 28.67 10.88
C GLU A 15 13.58 27.64 11.42
N ALA A 16 14.10 26.74 12.27
CA ALA A 16 13.24 25.88 13.06
C ALA A 16 12.54 26.72 14.13
N GLY A 17 11.29 26.39 14.44
CA GLY A 17 10.51 27.21 15.35
C GLY A 17 9.05 26.79 15.44
N ARG A 18 8.30 27.59 16.20
CA ARG A 18 6.85 27.48 16.35
C ARG A 18 6.24 28.75 15.76
N TYR A 19 5.37 28.59 14.78
CA TYR A 19 4.79 29.69 14.01
C TYR A 19 3.28 29.59 14.08
N LEU A 20 2.64 30.68 14.49
CA LEU A 20 1.18 30.80 14.46
C LEU A 20 0.77 31.14 13.02
N ILE A 21 -0.14 30.35 12.44
CA ILE A 21 -0.56 30.45 11.04
C ILE A 21 -2.09 30.51 10.94
N ASP A 22 -2.58 31.04 9.82
CA ASP A 22 -4.00 31.35 9.60
C ASP A 22 -4.72 30.26 8.79
N LEU A 23 -4.31 29.00 8.94
CA LEU A 23 -4.64 27.87 8.06
C LEU A 23 -6.13 27.68 7.77
N THR A 24 -7.00 27.78 8.77
CA THR A 24 -8.47 27.68 8.61
C THR A 24 -9.19 28.92 9.14
N GLY A 25 -8.44 29.99 9.41
CA GLY A 25 -8.90 31.20 10.09
C GLY A 25 -7.77 31.82 10.93
N PRO A 26 -7.95 33.07 11.40
CA PRO A 26 -6.89 33.82 12.06
C PRO A 26 -6.34 33.08 13.29
N HIS A 27 -5.02 32.89 13.31
CA HIS A 27 -4.23 32.26 14.37
C HIS A 27 -4.75 30.87 14.77
N SER A 28 -5.34 30.15 13.81
CA SER A 28 -6.02 28.89 14.07
C SER A 28 -5.07 27.74 14.44
N HIS A 29 -3.81 27.78 13.99
CA HIS A 29 -2.88 26.67 14.13
C HIS A 29 -1.47 27.10 14.49
N THR A 30 -0.76 26.25 15.25
CA THR A 30 0.69 26.40 15.46
C THR A 30 1.45 25.38 14.63
N LEU A 31 2.15 25.85 13.61
CA LEU A 31 3.09 25.06 12.83
C LEU A 31 4.42 24.92 13.57
N VAL A 32 4.94 23.69 13.64
CA VAL A 32 6.25 23.41 14.23
C VAL A 32 7.20 22.95 13.13
N ILE A 33 8.26 23.73 12.89
CA ILE A 33 9.32 23.38 11.94
C ILE A 33 10.51 22.84 12.72
N GLN A 34 10.94 21.63 12.38
CA GLN A 34 12.10 20.96 12.97
C GLN A 34 13.28 20.91 11.97
N PRO A 35 14.53 21.00 12.46
CA PRO A 35 15.70 20.89 11.59
C PRO A 35 15.69 19.57 10.79
N GLY A 36 15.90 19.67 9.48
CA GLY A 36 15.98 18.51 8.59
C GLY A 36 14.64 17.85 8.21
N VAL A 37 13.51 18.32 8.75
CA VAL A 37 12.19 17.79 8.41
C VAL A 37 11.58 18.59 7.26
N GLY A 38 11.42 17.93 6.11
CA GLY A 38 10.81 18.51 4.91
C GLY A 38 9.35 18.10 4.67
N SER A 39 8.78 17.29 5.57
CA SER A 39 7.43 16.75 5.47
C SER A 39 6.44 17.52 6.34
N LEU A 40 5.18 17.58 5.91
CA LEU A 40 4.08 18.11 6.69
C LEU A 40 2.85 17.20 6.53
N SER A 41 2.25 16.83 7.65
CA SER A 41 1.01 16.05 7.70
C SER A 41 -0.16 16.88 8.22
N ILE A 42 -1.27 16.86 7.49
CA ILE A 42 -2.48 17.63 7.78
C ILE A 42 -3.69 16.70 7.72
N GLY A 43 -4.57 16.74 8.72
CA GLY A 43 -5.80 15.98 8.65
C GLY A 43 -6.54 15.86 9.98
N PRO A 44 -7.67 15.15 10.01
CA PRO A 44 -8.49 15.04 11.20
C PRO A 44 -7.90 14.04 12.20
N PRO A 45 -8.12 14.26 13.51
CA PRO A 45 -7.45 13.50 14.56
C PRO A 45 -7.92 12.03 14.62
N HIS A 46 -9.08 11.73 14.06
CA HIS A 46 -9.65 10.37 14.04
C HIS A 46 -9.22 9.53 12.82
N LEU A 47 -8.68 10.16 11.76
CA LEU A 47 -8.18 9.44 10.57
C LEU A 47 -6.65 9.43 10.50
N VAL A 48 -5.99 10.38 11.15
CA VAL A 48 -4.53 10.50 11.15
C VAL A 48 -4.01 10.36 12.57
N LYS A 49 -3.29 9.27 12.84
CA LYS A 49 -2.80 8.91 14.19
C LYS A 49 -1.91 10.00 14.81
N LYS A 50 -1.16 10.75 13.97
CA LYS A 50 -0.34 11.91 14.35
C LYS A 50 -0.23 12.88 13.17
N ALA A 51 -1.14 13.84 13.08
CA ALA A 51 -1.01 14.96 12.14
C ALA A 51 -0.20 16.10 12.79
N ASP A 52 0.64 16.78 12.02
CA ASP A 52 1.33 17.99 12.45
C ASP A 52 0.34 19.15 12.61
N LEU A 53 -0.67 19.21 11.73
CA LEU A 53 -1.76 20.18 11.76
C LEU A 53 -3.10 19.45 11.74
N VAL A 54 -3.88 19.63 12.80
CA VAL A 54 -5.17 18.94 12.98
C VAL A 54 -6.29 19.82 12.44
N VAL A 55 -6.96 19.37 11.37
CA VAL A 55 -8.06 20.08 10.72
C VAL A 55 -9.30 19.19 10.59
N ALA A 56 -10.49 19.76 10.47
CA ALA A 56 -11.67 18.98 10.12
C ALA A 56 -11.57 18.42 8.70
N SER A 57 -12.22 17.28 8.42
CA SER A 57 -12.16 16.61 7.12
C SER A 57 -12.68 17.49 5.98
N ASP A 58 -13.63 18.37 6.26
CA ASP A 58 -14.28 19.30 5.32
C ASP A 58 -13.74 20.74 5.42
N ALA A 59 -12.71 20.97 6.24
CA ALA A 59 -12.13 22.29 6.40
C ALA A 59 -11.50 22.78 5.10
N ARG A 60 -11.83 24.00 4.71
CA ARG A 60 -11.12 24.72 3.66
C ARG A 60 -9.77 25.18 4.19
N ILE A 61 -8.70 24.85 3.47
CA ILE A 61 -7.32 25.16 3.86
C ILE A 61 -6.81 26.34 3.04
N ASP A 62 -6.26 27.35 3.72
CA ASP A 62 -5.43 28.35 3.04
C ASP A 62 -4.02 27.80 2.85
N TRP A 63 -3.76 27.23 1.67
CA TRP A 63 -2.45 26.67 1.33
C TRP A 63 -1.37 27.74 1.14
N THR A 64 -1.75 29.01 0.94
CA THR A 64 -0.80 30.10 0.72
C THR A 64 -0.05 30.49 2.00
N GLU A 65 -0.58 30.10 3.17
CA GLU A 65 0.12 30.21 4.46
C GLU A 65 1.50 29.54 4.44
N PHE A 66 1.70 28.55 3.55
CA PHE A 66 2.98 27.86 3.42
C PHE A 66 4.01 28.58 2.52
N ASP A 67 3.63 29.64 1.81
CA ASP A 67 4.49 30.30 0.80
C ASP A 67 5.72 30.98 1.40
N VAL A 68 5.61 31.43 2.65
CA VAL A 68 6.72 32.10 3.35
C VAL A 68 7.79 31.11 3.82
N PHE A 69 7.50 29.82 3.88
CA PHE A 69 8.42 28.84 4.44
C PHE A 69 9.34 28.23 3.38
N ALA A 70 10.63 28.17 3.71
CA ALA A 70 11.65 27.58 2.86
C ALA A 70 12.58 26.70 3.68
N THR A 71 13.17 25.71 3.01
CA THR A 71 14.27 24.93 3.57
C THR A 71 15.50 25.83 3.79
N PRO A 72 16.48 25.42 4.62
CA PRO A 72 17.74 26.17 4.77
C PRO A 72 18.46 26.44 3.43
N ALA A 73 18.31 25.55 2.45
CA ALA A 73 18.85 25.68 1.09
C ALA A 73 18.04 26.62 0.18
N GLY A 74 16.93 27.19 0.66
CA GLY A 74 16.09 28.14 -0.08
C GLY A 74 15.02 27.50 -0.96
N SER A 75 14.90 26.17 -1.01
CA SER A 75 13.78 25.51 -1.71
C SER A 75 12.47 25.68 -0.92
N PRO A 76 11.30 25.70 -1.58
CA PRO A 76 10.01 25.79 -0.89
C PRO A 76 9.82 24.68 0.16
N TRP A 77 9.29 25.04 1.33
CA TRP A 77 8.89 24.10 2.39
C TRP A 77 7.38 24.20 2.62
N PRO A 78 6.64 23.09 2.84
CA PRO A 78 7.10 21.70 2.85
C PRO A 78 7.37 21.15 1.44
N ARG A 79 8.19 20.09 1.38
CA ARG A 79 8.52 19.35 0.14
C ARG A 79 7.62 18.12 -0.04
N TYR A 80 7.33 17.43 1.06
CA TYR A 80 6.49 16.24 1.11
C TYR A 80 5.23 16.56 1.92
N LEU A 81 4.06 16.35 1.34
CA LEU A 81 2.79 16.67 1.98
C LEU A 81 1.95 15.40 2.12
N HIS A 82 1.37 15.21 3.30
CA HIS A 82 0.38 14.17 3.57
C HIS A 82 -0.90 14.86 4.02
N TYR A 83 -1.96 14.79 3.22
CA TYR A 83 -3.23 15.44 3.54
C TYR A 83 -4.37 14.43 3.52
N THR A 84 -5.15 14.41 4.61
CA THR A 84 -6.42 13.67 4.69
C THR A 84 -7.56 14.67 4.86
N GLY A 85 -8.45 14.75 3.85
CA GLY A 85 -9.59 15.66 3.85
C GLY A 85 -10.12 15.93 2.44
N SER A 86 -11.16 16.77 2.34
CA SER A 86 -11.87 17.03 1.08
C SER A 86 -11.31 18.21 0.27
N ASP A 87 -10.44 19.04 0.85
CA ASP A 87 -9.94 20.24 0.18
C ASP A 87 -8.91 19.92 -0.91
N ALA A 88 -9.26 20.22 -2.16
CA ALA A 88 -8.38 20.03 -3.31
C ALA A 88 -7.59 21.30 -3.69
N GLY A 89 -7.60 22.34 -2.84
CA GLY A 89 -7.01 23.65 -3.12
C GLY A 89 -5.50 23.61 -3.36
N PHE A 90 -4.82 22.58 -2.84
CA PHE A 90 -3.39 22.38 -3.06
C PHE A 90 -3.04 22.22 -4.55
N PHE A 91 -3.96 21.75 -5.40
CA PHE A 91 -3.71 21.68 -6.85
C PHE A 91 -3.60 23.06 -7.49
N GLU A 92 -4.42 24.02 -7.06
CA GLU A 92 -4.33 25.42 -7.51
C GLU A 92 -3.05 26.07 -6.98
N TRP A 93 -2.77 25.87 -5.69
CA TRP A 93 -1.54 26.33 -5.06
C TRP A 93 -0.29 25.80 -5.78
N ALA A 94 -0.29 24.52 -6.17
CA ALA A 94 0.80 23.88 -6.88
C ALA A 94 1.05 24.42 -8.30
N GLN A 95 0.20 25.30 -8.84
CA GLN A 95 0.44 25.95 -10.14
C GLN A 95 1.60 26.94 -10.09
N LYS A 96 1.76 27.63 -8.94
CA LYS A 96 2.80 28.66 -8.74
C LYS A 96 4.00 28.14 -7.97
N ARG A 97 3.82 27.03 -7.24
CA ARG A 97 4.81 26.48 -6.32
C ARG A 97 4.94 24.96 -6.52
N PRO A 98 6.09 24.45 -7.00
CA PRO A 98 6.29 23.01 -7.18
C PRO A 98 6.16 22.23 -5.86
N ILE A 99 5.51 21.07 -5.92
CA ILE A 99 5.46 20.11 -4.81
C ILE A 99 6.22 18.84 -5.23
N GLU A 100 7.11 18.36 -4.38
CA GLU A 100 7.90 17.17 -4.69
C GLU A 100 7.07 15.89 -4.55
N GLU A 101 6.35 15.74 -3.45
CA GLU A 101 5.44 14.61 -3.27
C GLU A 101 4.20 15.06 -2.52
N MET A 102 3.04 14.68 -3.05
CA MET A 102 1.74 14.91 -2.42
C MET A 102 1.04 13.57 -2.22
N THR A 103 0.88 13.13 -0.98
CA THR A 103 -0.04 12.06 -0.61
C THR A 103 -1.36 12.68 -0.18
N TRP A 104 -2.45 12.33 -0.86
CA TRP A 104 -3.79 12.79 -0.58
C TRP A 104 -4.72 11.60 -0.32
N SER A 105 -5.31 11.57 0.87
CA SER A 105 -6.32 10.60 1.27
C SER A 105 -7.68 11.31 1.29
N PRO A 106 -8.38 11.41 0.14
CA PRO A 106 -9.56 12.24 0.00
C PRO A 106 -10.75 11.72 0.84
N VAL A 107 -11.42 12.64 1.54
CA VAL A 107 -12.68 12.37 2.25
C VAL A 107 -13.84 12.90 1.40
N LEU A 108 -14.46 12.03 0.60
CA LEU A 108 -15.45 12.42 -0.41
C LEU A 108 -16.87 12.02 0.03
N THR A 109 -17.71 13.00 0.37
CA THR A 109 -19.14 12.76 0.68
C THR A 109 -20.00 12.60 -0.57
N ALA A 110 -19.52 13.09 -1.73
CA ALA A 110 -20.14 12.97 -3.04
C ALA A 110 -19.05 12.84 -4.13
N ASP A 111 -19.46 12.57 -5.37
CA ASP A 111 -18.55 12.54 -6.51
C ASP A 111 -17.84 13.89 -6.67
N ALA A 112 -16.52 13.85 -6.87
CA ALA A 112 -15.67 15.02 -7.01
C ALA A 112 -14.96 15.03 -8.37
N VAL A 113 -14.93 16.20 -9.00
CA VAL A 113 -14.17 16.46 -10.22
C VAL A 113 -13.11 17.50 -9.88
N VAL A 114 -11.85 17.17 -10.12
CA VAL A 114 -10.71 18.01 -9.78
C VAL A 114 -9.83 18.22 -11.00
N ASP A 115 -9.45 19.48 -11.26
CA ASP A 115 -8.52 19.84 -12.35
C ASP A 115 -7.12 20.14 -11.78
N ALA A 116 -6.18 19.23 -12.02
CA ALA A 116 -4.77 19.37 -11.67
C ALA A 116 -3.89 19.69 -12.89
N SER A 117 -4.48 20.02 -14.04
CA SER A 117 -3.77 20.09 -15.33
C SER A 117 -2.66 21.14 -15.37
N GLN A 118 -2.74 22.18 -14.53
CA GLN A 118 -1.73 23.24 -14.40
C GLN A 118 -0.80 23.04 -13.18
N SER A 119 -1.07 22.06 -12.33
CA SER A 119 -0.30 21.81 -11.11
C SER A 119 1.10 21.30 -11.43
N ILE A 120 2.09 21.73 -10.65
CA ILE A 120 3.49 21.30 -10.77
C ILE A 120 3.79 20.30 -9.65
N LEU A 121 3.55 19.02 -9.93
CA LEU A 121 3.76 17.91 -8.99
C LEU A 121 4.81 16.95 -9.56
N HIS A 122 5.80 16.54 -8.75
CA HIS A 122 6.72 15.47 -9.16
C HIS A 122 6.14 14.07 -8.87
N GLY A 123 5.48 13.90 -7.73
CA GLY A 123 4.74 12.71 -7.36
C GLY A 123 3.38 13.05 -6.75
N LEU A 124 2.36 12.29 -7.12
CA LEU A 124 1.02 12.34 -6.59
C LEU A 124 0.59 10.93 -6.19
N HIS A 125 0.31 10.75 -4.90
CA HIS A 125 -0.23 9.53 -4.34
C HIS A 125 -1.65 9.78 -3.83
N ILE A 126 -2.62 9.04 -4.36
CA ILE A 126 -4.03 9.13 -3.99
C ILE A 126 -4.42 7.86 -3.22
N GLU A 127 -4.89 8.02 -1.98
CA GLU A 127 -5.30 6.92 -1.11
C GLU A 127 -6.82 6.88 -0.93
N LEU A 128 -7.47 5.97 -1.66
CA LEU A 128 -8.93 5.79 -1.61
C LEU A 128 -9.29 4.83 -0.48
N GLY A 129 -8.88 5.20 0.73
CA GLY A 129 -9.02 4.42 1.94
C GLY A 129 -10.41 4.48 2.59
N GLN A 130 -11.09 5.61 2.44
CA GLN A 130 -12.38 5.90 3.05
C GLN A 130 -13.51 5.69 2.06
N SER A 131 -14.59 5.02 2.45
CA SER A 131 -15.80 4.90 1.63
C SER A 131 -16.37 6.27 1.28
N GLY A 132 -17.03 6.39 0.13
CA GLY A 132 -17.60 7.66 -0.31
C GLY A 132 -17.72 7.80 -1.82
N GLY A 133 -17.79 9.05 -2.30
CA GLY A 133 -17.93 9.37 -3.71
C GLY A 133 -16.72 8.97 -4.56
N ASN A 134 -16.90 9.08 -5.88
CA ASN A 134 -15.87 8.85 -6.90
C ASN A 134 -15.01 10.10 -7.11
N LEU A 135 -13.71 9.91 -7.37
CA LEU A 135 -12.79 10.96 -7.78
C LEU A 135 -12.53 10.89 -9.29
N LYS A 136 -12.85 11.97 -9.99
CA LYS A 136 -12.45 12.20 -11.39
C LYS A 136 -11.36 13.27 -11.41
N LEU A 137 -10.13 12.89 -11.74
CA LEU A 137 -8.99 13.80 -11.73
C LEU A 137 -8.49 14.06 -13.15
N LYS A 138 -8.41 15.34 -13.54
CA LYS A 138 -7.68 15.72 -14.74
C LYS A 138 -6.22 15.95 -14.37
N LEU A 139 -5.35 15.04 -14.80
CA LEU A 139 -3.95 14.97 -14.40
C LEU A 139 -3.12 16.15 -14.91
N PRO A 140 -2.01 16.49 -14.22
CA PRO A 140 -1.04 17.48 -14.67
C PRO A 140 -0.58 17.24 -16.10
N LYS A 141 -0.46 18.32 -16.90
CA LYS A 141 0.12 18.23 -18.25
C LYS A 141 1.59 17.84 -18.22
N ARG A 142 2.29 18.16 -17.14
CA ARG A 142 3.69 17.76 -16.93
C ARG A 142 3.72 16.33 -16.40
N PRO A 143 4.61 15.45 -16.92
CA PRO A 143 4.70 14.08 -16.43
C PRO A 143 5.01 14.06 -14.92
N CYS A 144 4.16 13.42 -14.15
CA CYS A 144 4.36 13.15 -12.73
C CYS A 144 4.31 11.64 -12.48
N ARG A 145 4.86 11.19 -11.35
CA ARG A 145 4.59 9.83 -10.86
C ARG A 145 3.18 9.82 -10.28
N LEU A 146 2.37 8.84 -10.65
CA LEU A 146 1.03 8.65 -10.10
C LEU A 146 0.97 7.33 -9.35
N ILE A 147 0.57 7.39 -8.08
CA ILE A 147 0.30 6.21 -7.24
C ILE A 147 -1.18 6.29 -6.85
N VAL A 148 -1.93 5.21 -7.04
CA VAL A 148 -3.32 5.10 -6.60
C VAL A 148 -3.46 3.83 -5.78
N SER A 149 -3.91 3.98 -4.54
CA SER A 149 -4.14 2.85 -3.63
C SER A 149 -5.55 2.86 -3.05
N GLY A 150 -6.00 1.71 -2.55
CA GLY A 150 -7.33 1.57 -1.95
C GLY A 150 -8.39 1.12 -2.95
N ASP A 151 -9.61 1.63 -2.84
CA ASP A 151 -10.69 1.26 -3.74
C ASP A 151 -10.54 1.93 -5.12
N LEU A 152 -9.83 1.24 -6.03
CA LEU A 152 -9.55 1.76 -7.37
C LEU A 152 -10.80 1.94 -8.23
N SER A 153 -11.93 1.29 -7.89
CA SER A 153 -13.18 1.42 -8.65
C SER A 153 -13.72 2.86 -8.65
N ARG A 154 -13.32 3.63 -7.63
CA ARG A 154 -13.75 5.01 -7.39
C ARG A 154 -12.85 6.08 -8.01
N PHE A 155 -11.79 5.70 -8.69
CA PHE A 155 -10.88 6.66 -9.32
C PHE A 155 -10.96 6.63 -10.83
N SER A 156 -11.03 7.78 -11.47
CA SER A 156 -10.79 7.90 -12.91
C SER A 156 -9.92 9.11 -13.19
N ALA A 157 -9.10 9.00 -14.23
CA ALA A 157 -8.19 10.04 -14.63
C ALA A 157 -8.35 10.37 -16.12
N THR A 158 -8.13 11.63 -16.46
CA THR A 158 -8.00 12.11 -17.84
C THR A 158 -6.82 13.09 -17.92
N GLY A 159 -6.46 13.57 -19.12
CA GLY A 159 -5.46 14.62 -19.28
C GLY A 159 -4.04 14.10 -19.50
N GLY A 160 -3.06 14.62 -18.77
CA GLY A 160 -1.65 14.26 -19.00
C GLY A 160 -1.31 12.83 -18.57
N LEU A 161 -0.44 12.17 -19.34
CA LEU A 161 0.04 10.83 -19.00
C LEU A 161 1.11 10.91 -17.91
N PRO A 162 1.02 10.10 -16.84
CA PRO A 162 2.05 10.04 -15.83
C PRO A 162 3.32 9.39 -16.37
N SER A 163 4.48 9.76 -15.81
CA SER A 163 5.77 9.15 -16.16
C SER A 163 5.89 7.71 -15.66
N SER A 164 5.18 7.39 -14.57
CA SER A 164 5.02 6.04 -14.05
C SER A 164 3.68 5.93 -13.31
N LEU A 165 3.03 4.78 -13.44
CA LEU A 165 1.78 4.47 -12.74
C LEU A 165 2.00 3.33 -11.75
N THR A 166 1.60 3.53 -10.50
CA THR A 166 1.52 2.47 -9.48
C THR A 166 0.07 2.27 -9.06
N LEU A 167 -0.41 1.03 -9.12
CA LEU A 167 -1.74 0.64 -8.68
C LEU A 167 -1.63 -0.37 -7.53
N ALA A 168 -2.23 -0.02 -6.39
CA ALA A 168 -2.25 -0.85 -5.18
C ALA A 168 -3.70 -1.02 -4.70
N PRO A 169 -4.51 -1.86 -5.37
CA PRO A 169 -5.90 -2.05 -5.00
C PRO A 169 -6.04 -2.59 -3.57
N ARG A 170 -7.12 -2.19 -2.91
CA ARG A 170 -7.58 -2.87 -1.70
C ARG A 170 -8.09 -4.24 -2.11
N THR A 171 -7.30 -5.26 -1.81
CA THR A 171 -7.64 -6.66 -2.02
C THR A 171 -8.04 -7.31 -0.70
N SER A 172 -8.80 -8.41 -0.78
CA SER A 172 -9.07 -9.26 0.39
C SER A 172 -7.78 -9.81 0.99
N ARG A 173 -7.80 -10.07 2.30
CA ARG A 173 -6.71 -10.73 3.02
C ARG A 173 -6.62 -12.23 2.70
N ARG A 174 -7.66 -12.81 2.08
CA ARG A 174 -7.78 -14.25 1.82
C ARG A 174 -7.18 -14.60 0.45
N LYS A 175 -6.10 -15.39 0.44
CA LYS A 175 -5.44 -15.86 -0.81
C LYS A 175 -6.32 -16.65 -1.77
N ASN A 176 -7.37 -17.31 -1.26
CA ASN A 176 -8.29 -18.14 -2.05
C ASN A 176 -9.48 -17.34 -2.60
N ALA A 177 -9.56 -16.03 -2.33
CA ALA A 177 -10.60 -15.20 -2.93
C ALA A 177 -10.42 -15.17 -4.46
N PRO A 178 -11.51 -15.01 -5.24
CA PRO A 178 -11.42 -14.86 -6.68
C PRO A 178 -10.43 -13.76 -7.06
N PRO A 179 -9.63 -13.89 -8.13
CA PRO A 179 -8.68 -12.86 -8.53
C PRO A 179 -9.33 -11.48 -8.68
N PHE A 180 -8.66 -10.45 -8.17
CA PHE A 180 -9.07 -9.07 -8.31
C PHE A 180 -8.85 -8.60 -9.74
N MET A 181 -9.93 -8.16 -10.39
CA MET A 181 -9.88 -7.58 -11.73
C MET A 181 -9.68 -6.06 -11.62
N LEU A 182 -8.59 -5.55 -12.19
CA LEU A 182 -8.37 -4.09 -12.23
C LEU A 182 -9.50 -3.41 -13.03
N PRO A 183 -10.15 -2.37 -12.49
CA PRO A 183 -11.18 -1.63 -13.21
C PRO A 183 -10.62 -1.00 -14.49
N ASP A 184 -11.46 -0.82 -15.51
CA ASP A 184 -11.07 -0.21 -16.78
C ASP A 184 -10.83 1.31 -16.64
N ARG A 185 -9.72 1.79 -17.21
CA ARG A 185 -9.18 3.15 -17.07
C ARG A 185 -8.53 3.61 -18.38
N SER A 186 -9.36 3.80 -19.40
CA SER A 186 -8.99 4.10 -20.80
C SER A 186 -7.79 5.04 -20.98
N ASP A 187 -7.74 6.15 -20.25
CA ASP A 187 -6.73 7.20 -20.48
C ASP A 187 -5.37 6.84 -19.88
N LEU A 188 -5.33 5.98 -18.86
CA LEU A 188 -4.10 5.54 -18.21
C LEU A 188 -3.41 4.37 -18.92
N HIS A 189 -4.08 3.76 -19.90
CA HIS A 189 -3.57 2.61 -20.64
C HIS A 189 -2.32 2.91 -21.48
N GLN A 190 -2.06 4.18 -21.78
CA GLN A 190 -0.95 4.59 -22.64
C GLN A 190 0.41 4.67 -21.90
N VAL A 191 0.45 4.42 -20.59
CA VAL A 191 1.69 4.47 -19.80
C VAL A 191 2.69 3.41 -20.26
N THR A 192 3.98 3.75 -20.16
CA THR A 192 5.07 2.83 -20.49
C THR A 192 5.64 2.10 -19.27
N CYS A 193 5.32 2.57 -18.06
CA CYS A 193 5.86 2.10 -16.79
C CYS A 193 4.71 1.84 -15.81
N LEU A 194 4.49 0.58 -15.45
CA LEU A 194 3.43 0.15 -14.55
C LEU A 194 4.02 -0.62 -13.35
N THR A 195 3.54 -0.31 -12.15
CA THR A 195 3.75 -1.10 -10.94
C THR A 195 2.41 -1.59 -10.43
N LEU A 196 2.27 -2.89 -10.20
CA LEU A 196 1.12 -3.48 -9.51
C LEU A 196 1.57 -4.00 -8.14
N GLN A 197 0.80 -3.68 -7.11
CA GLN A 197 1.10 -4.08 -5.74
C GLN A 197 -0.10 -4.77 -5.07
N SER A 198 0.15 -5.92 -4.48
CA SER A 198 -0.77 -6.66 -3.62
C SER A 198 -0.02 -7.25 -2.42
N ALA A 199 -0.76 -7.74 -1.44
CA ALA A 199 -0.16 -8.48 -0.33
C ALA A 199 0.33 -9.87 -0.82
N PRO A 200 1.53 -10.34 -0.44
CA PRO A 200 2.08 -11.64 -0.90
C PRO A 200 1.25 -12.88 -0.59
N GLN A 201 0.34 -12.82 0.38
CA GLN A 201 -0.59 -13.92 0.71
C GLN A 201 -2.05 -13.42 0.73
N GLY A 202 -2.31 -12.26 0.11
CA GLY A 202 -3.66 -11.74 -0.07
C GLY A 202 -4.33 -12.30 -1.32
N GLN A 203 -5.54 -11.82 -1.61
CA GLN A 203 -6.24 -12.08 -2.87
C GLN A 203 -5.34 -11.70 -4.06
N PRO A 204 -5.18 -12.59 -5.06
CA PRO A 204 -4.33 -12.31 -6.22
C PRO A 204 -4.94 -11.22 -7.10
N ILE A 205 -4.09 -10.44 -7.79
CA ILE A 205 -4.52 -9.56 -8.88
C ILE A 205 -4.39 -10.33 -10.20
N SER A 206 -5.41 -10.30 -11.05
CA SER A 206 -5.34 -10.91 -12.38
C SER A 206 -4.48 -10.08 -13.33
N LEU A 207 -3.54 -10.73 -14.01
CA LEU A 207 -2.66 -10.10 -15.00
C LEU A 207 -3.26 -10.08 -16.41
N ASP A 208 -4.41 -10.69 -16.65
CA ASP A 208 -5.12 -10.59 -17.94
C ASP A 208 -5.46 -9.15 -18.34
N CYS A 209 -5.54 -8.28 -17.35
CA CYS A 209 -5.79 -6.87 -17.55
C CYS A 209 -4.64 -6.11 -18.23
N LEU A 210 -3.46 -6.71 -18.35
CA LEU A 210 -2.27 -6.07 -18.91
C LEU A 210 -2.37 -5.83 -20.42
N ASP A 211 -3.16 -6.61 -21.16
CA ASP A 211 -3.42 -6.40 -22.59
C ASP A 211 -3.99 -5.01 -22.90
N ARG A 212 -4.58 -4.36 -21.88
CA ARG A 212 -5.05 -2.97 -21.97
C ARG A 212 -3.92 -1.94 -22.04
N PHE A 213 -2.66 -2.31 -21.77
CA PHE A 213 -1.50 -1.42 -21.76
C PHE A 213 -0.58 -1.68 -22.97
N PRO A 214 -0.91 -1.19 -24.18
CA PRO A 214 -0.20 -1.55 -25.41
C PRO A 214 1.23 -1.02 -25.48
N ASN A 215 1.57 0.03 -24.72
CA ASN A 215 2.88 0.68 -24.75
C ASN A 215 3.81 0.26 -23.60
N LEU A 216 3.44 -0.77 -22.85
CA LEU A 216 4.15 -1.16 -21.64
C LEU A 216 5.57 -1.65 -21.96
N LYS A 217 6.57 -0.96 -21.39
CA LYS A 217 8.01 -1.30 -21.52
C LYS A 217 8.65 -1.71 -20.20
N SER A 218 8.09 -1.25 -19.09
CA SER A 218 8.57 -1.52 -17.73
C SER A 218 7.43 -1.97 -16.83
N LEU A 219 7.57 -3.16 -16.27
CA LEU A 219 6.58 -3.76 -15.37
C LEU A 219 7.24 -4.15 -14.04
N SER A 220 6.66 -3.70 -12.93
CA SER A 220 7.04 -4.13 -11.59
C SER A 220 5.83 -4.77 -10.90
N LEU A 221 5.98 -6.02 -10.48
CA LEU A 221 4.95 -6.81 -9.81
C LEU A 221 5.42 -7.08 -8.38
N SER A 222 4.62 -6.68 -7.40
CA SER A 222 4.89 -6.97 -5.99
C SER A 222 3.70 -7.66 -5.34
N GLY A 223 3.87 -8.89 -4.85
CA GLY A 223 2.82 -9.63 -4.14
C GLY A 223 2.27 -10.85 -4.88
N HIS A 224 0.96 -11.07 -4.80
CA HIS A 224 0.28 -12.25 -5.33
C HIS A 224 -0.54 -11.92 -6.59
N PHE A 225 -0.42 -12.76 -7.62
CA PHE A 225 -1.00 -12.55 -8.95
C PHE A 225 -1.49 -13.87 -9.56
N SER A 226 -2.54 -13.79 -10.37
CA SER A 226 -3.00 -14.88 -11.24
C SER A 226 -2.67 -14.59 -12.71
N ASP A 227 -2.85 -15.59 -13.57
CA ASP A 227 -2.70 -15.46 -15.03
C ASP A 227 -1.29 -15.00 -15.43
N VAL A 228 -0.27 -15.47 -14.70
CA VAL A 228 1.13 -15.04 -14.87
C VAL A 228 1.69 -15.40 -16.24
N ASP A 229 1.17 -16.45 -16.87
CA ASP A 229 1.49 -16.86 -18.23
C ASP A 229 1.12 -15.79 -19.28
N SER A 230 0.11 -14.96 -19.00
CA SER A 230 -0.29 -13.83 -19.85
C SER A 230 0.85 -12.85 -20.13
N LEU A 231 1.85 -12.78 -19.23
CA LEU A 231 3.01 -11.90 -19.41
C LEU A 231 3.78 -12.19 -20.71
N ALA A 232 3.66 -13.40 -21.28
CA ALA A 232 4.27 -13.75 -22.56
C ALA A 232 3.75 -12.90 -23.74
N ARG A 233 2.56 -12.30 -23.62
CA ARG A 233 1.98 -11.41 -24.65
C ARG A 233 2.69 -10.05 -24.75
N HIS A 234 3.49 -9.67 -23.74
CA HIS A 234 4.14 -8.36 -23.66
C HIS A 234 5.60 -8.41 -24.15
N ASP A 235 5.81 -8.75 -25.41
CA ASP A 235 7.15 -8.93 -26.01
C ASP A 235 8.01 -7.64 -26.04
N GLN A 236 7.39 -6.48 -25.88
CA GLN A 236 8.04 -5.16 -25.82
C GLN A 236 8.66 -4.82 -24.45
N LEU A 237 8.51 -5.69 -23.44
CA LEU A 237 9.11 -5.46 -22.12
C LEU A 237 10.63 -5.39 -22.22
N THR A 238 11.17 -4.26 -21.75
CA THR A 238 12.62 -4.02 -21.60
C THR A 238 13.05 -4.15 -20.13
N HIS A 239 12.10 -3.97 -19.21
CA HIS A 239 12.30 -4.02 -17.76
C HIS A 239 11.21 -4.87 -17.12
N LEU A 240 11.60 -5.86 -16.32
CA LEU A 240 10.68 -6.68 -15.53
C LEU A 240 11.22 -6.85 -14.12
N GLU A 241 10.38 -6.54 -13.14
CA GLU A 241 10.69 -6.67 -11.73
C GLU A 241 9.61 -7.50 -11.03
N LEU A 242 10.05 -8.54 -10.30
CA LEU A 242 9.23 -9.47 -9.56
C LEU A 242 9.66 -9.41 -8.10
N ARG A 243 8.74 -8.99 -7.22
CA ARG A 243 9.01 -8.81 -5.79
C ARG A 243 7.98 -9.50 -4.94
N PHE A 244 8.44 -10.14 -3.88
CA PHE A 244 7.55 -10.77 -2.89
C PHE A 244 6.49 -11.70 -3.51
N MET A 245 6.86 -12.48 -4.53
CA MET A 245 5.93 -13.34 -5.26
C MET A 245 6.00 -14.78 -4.75
N PRO A 246 4.95 -15.29 -4.10
CA PRO A 246 4.94 -16.62 -3.48
C PRO A 246 4.82 -17.75 -4.49
N ASP A 247 4.32 -17.45 -5.69
CA ASP A 247 4.05 -18.39 -6.77
C ASP A 247 4.47 -17.76 -8.11
N LEU A 248 5.27 -18.49 -8.86
CA LEU A 248 5.80 -18.15 -10.17
C LEU A 248 5.85 -19.38 -11.09
N GLU A 249 5.08 -20.44 -10.79
CA GLU A 249 5.14 -21.70 -11.54
C GLU A 249 4.87 -21.46 -13.03
N ALA A 250 3.79 -20.72 -13.31
CA ALA A 250 3.32 -20.33 -14.64
C ALA A 250 4.10 -19.16 -15.28
N LEU A 251 5.14 -18.62 -14.63
CA LEU A 251 5.93 -17.53 -15.19
C LEU A 251 6.58 -17.95 -16.52
N PRO A 252 6.39 -17.19 -17.62
CA PRO A 252 7.05 -17.47 -18.89
C PRO A 252 8.58 -17.50 -18.78
N PRO A 253 9.26 -18.28 -19.64
CA PRO A 253 10.71 -18.24 -19.71
C PRO A 253 11.21 -16.87 -20.16
N LEU A 254 12.40 -16.45 -19.70
CA LEU A 254 12.96 -15.12 -19.99
C LEU A 254 13.14 -14.81 -21.48
N ASN A 255 13.16 -15.82 -22.36
CA ASN A 255 13.23 -15.62 -23.81
C ASN A 255 11.88 -15.20 -24.43
N ALA A 256 10.78 -15.24 -23.68
CA ALA A 256 9.50 -14.66 -24.10
C ALA A 256 9.58 -13.13 -24.27
N TRP A 257 10.56 -12.49 -23.62
CA TRP A 257 10.78 -11.04 -23.70
C TRP A 257 12.11 -10.75 -24.42
N PRO A 258 12.12 -10.74 -25.76
CA PRO A 258 13.35 -10.58 -26.54
C PRO A 258 13.98 -9.20 -26.37
N LEU A 259 13.30 -8.20 -25.81
CA LEU A 259 13.87 -6.87 -25.54
C LEU A 259 14.30 -6.66 -24.08
N LEU A 260 14.08 -7.65 -23.21
CA LEU A 260 14.34 -7.52 -21.77
C LEU A 260 15.83 -7.38 -21.46
N ASP A 261 16.24 -6.24 -20.90
CA ASP A 261 17.64 -5.95 -20.56
C ASP A 261 17.85 -5.53 -19.10
N ARG A 262 16.76 -5.29 -18.35
CA ARG A 262 16.74 -5.16 -16.89
C ARG A 262 15.79 -6.18 -16.29
N PHE A 263 16.28 -6.97 -15.35
CA PHE A 263 15.48 -8.01 -14.72
C PHE A 263 15.78 -8.14 -13.22
N ILE A 264 14.76 -8.03 -12.37
CA ILE A 264 14.93 -8.19 -10.93
C ILE A 264 13.93 -9.22 -10.44
N ALA A 265 14.41 -10.26 -9.75
CA ALA A 265 13.58 -11.14 -8.95
C ALA A 265 14.10 -11.15 -7.51
N PHE A 266 13.31 -10.64 -6.58
CA PHE A 266 13.70 -10.46 -5.19
C PHE A 266 12.60 -10.97 -4.25
N ASN A 267 12.94 -11.85 -3.30
CA ASN A 267 11.95 -12.54 -2.48
C ASN A 267 10.92 -13.24 -3.38
N VAL A 268 11.36 -14.30 -4.04
CA VAL A 268 10.52 -15.11 -4.93
C VAL A 268 10.58 -16.58 -4.55
N GLU A 269 9.58 -17.35 -4.99
CA GLU A 269 9.54 -18.80 -4.85
C GLU A 269 10.86 -19.47 -5.31
N GLU A 270 11.33 -20.45 -4.53
CA GLU A 270 12.67 -21.01 -4.66
C GLU A 270 12.91 -21.73 -6.00
N SER A 271 11.95 -22.55 -6.45
CA SER A 271 12.06 -23.41 -7.62
C SER A 271 12.10 -22.57 -8.90
N ALA A 272 11.13 -21.67 -9.08
CA ALA A 272 11.08 -20.70 -10.16
C ALA A 272 12.29 -19.76 -10.12
N GLY A 273 12.72 -19.32 -8.93
CA GLY A 273 13.92 -18.51 -8.77
C GLY A 273 15.21 -19.22 -9.20
N LYS A 274 15.37 -20.51 -8.91
CA LYS A 274 16.50 -21.33 -9.42
C LYS A 274 16.44 -21.46 -10.96
N ARG A 275 15.25 -21.70 -11.51
CA ARG A 275 14.99 -21.73 -12.97
C ARG A 275 15.39 -20.41 -13.63
N LEU A 276 14.96 -19.27 -13.06
CA LEU A 276 15.30 -17.93 -13.55
C LEU A 276 16.82 -17.68 -13.53
N LYS A 277 17.52 -18.04 -12.45
CA LYS A 277 19.00 -17.95 -12.39
C LYS A 277 19.68 -18.71 -13.53
N GLN A 278 19.20 -19.91 -13.85
CA GLN A 278 19.73 -20.71 -14.95
C GLN A 278 19.46 -20.07 -16.31
N GLN A 279 18.24 -19.56 -16.53
CA GLN A 279 17.87 -18.86 -17.77
C GLN A 279 18.71 -17.59 -17.96
N MET A 280 18.92 -16.79 -16.91
CA MET A 280 19.77 -15.60 -16.95
C MET A 280 21.22 -15.93 -17.36
N LYS A 281 21.81 -16.97 -16.75
CA LYS A 281 23.16 -17.43 -17.08
C LYS A 281 23.26 -17.93 -18.51
N THR A 282 22.22 -18.62 -19.00
CA THR A 282 22.17 -19.14 -20.37
C THR A 282 22.07 -18.01 -21.38
N ARG A 283 21.14 -17.07 -21.18
CA ARG A 283 21.01 -15.86 -22.01
C ARG A 283 22.31 -15.06 -22.05
N ALA A 284 22.97 -14.86 -20.90
CA ALA A 284 24.20 -14.07 -20.83
C ALA A 284 25.35 -14.58 -21.72
N LYS A 285 25.34 -15.86 -22.13
CA LYS A 285 26.33 -16.43 -23.07
C LYS A 285 26.14 -15.95 -24.50
N THR A 286 24.91 -15.63 -24.91
CA THR A 286 24.56 -15.22 -26.28
C THR A 286 24.23 -13.74 -26.38
N ARG A 287 23.66 -13.16 -25.31
CA ARG A 287 23.36 -11.74 -25.17
C ARG A 287 23.60 -11.32 -23.72
N PRO A 288 24.67 -10.55 -23.44
CA PRO A 288 24.89 -9.95 -22.14
C PRO A 288 23.72 -9.05 -21.71
N TRP A 289 23.56 -8.85 -20.40
CA TRP A 289 22.62 -7.86 -19.86
C TRP A 289 23.25 -6.47 -19.96
N THR A 290 22.52 -5.50 -20.48
CA THR A 290 23.02 -4.12 -20.63
C THR A 290 22.65 -3.22 -19.44
N ASP A 291 21.75 -3.68 -18.56
CA ASP A 291 21.36 -3.01 -17.31
C ASP A 291 21.31 -4.05 -16.16
N HIS A 292 20.91 -3.61 -14.98
CA HIS A 292 20.89 -4.39 -13.76
C HIS A 292 20.01 -5.65 -13.91
N ALA A 293 20.63 -6.81 -13.68
CA ALA A 293 19.96 -8.09 -13.72
C ALA A 293 20.31 -8.93 -12.49
N SER A 294 19.34 -9.31 -11.67
CA SER A 294 19.58 -10.12 -10.47
C SER A 294 18.40 -11.02 -10.07
N VAL A 295 18.72 -12.17 -9.47
CA VAL A 295 17.76 -13.04 -8.77
C VAL A 295 18.31 -13.34 -7.37
N SER A 296 17.58 -12.93 -6.34
CA SER A 296 18.05 -13.02 -4.95
C SER A 296 16.93 -13.28 -3.95
N GLN A 297 17.31 -13.74 -2.75
CA GLN A 297 16.40 -14.13 -1.66
C GLN A 297 15.33 -15.13 -2.09
N LEU A 298 15.75 -16.35 -2.40
CA LEU A 298 14.85 -17.44 -2.78
C LEU A 298 14.15 -18.00 -1.53
N ARG A 299 12.83 -18.15 -1.59
CA ARG A 299 12.00 -18.51 -0.42
C ARG A 299 11.23 -19.79 -0.67
N LYS A 300 11.22 -20.66 0.34
CA LYS A 300 10.40 -21.88 0.33
C LYS A 300 8.93 -21.55 0.69
N PRO A 301 7.96 -22.37 0.29
CA PRO A 301 6.55 -22.17 0.63
C PRO A 301 6.28 -21.93 2.11
N GLU A 302 6.98 -22.64 3.01
CA GLU A 302 6.76 -22.53 4.46
C GLU A 302 7.14 -21.15 5.01
N TRP A 303 8.12 -20.49 4.40
CA TRP A 303 8.54 -19.14 4.77
C TRP A 303 7.44 -18.12 4.46
N TRP A 304 6.77 -18.25 3.30
CA TRP A 304 5.65 -17.38 2.93
C TRP A 304 4.48 -17.50 3.89
N THR A 305 4.11 -18.73 4.25
CA THR A 305 3.04 -19.00 5.21
C THR A 305 3.35 -18.40 6.58
N THR A 306 4.61 -18.50 7.03
CA THR A 306 5.02 -17.99 8.35
C THR A 306 5.12 -16.46 8.36
N GLU A 307 5.71 -15.87 7.32
CA GLU A 307 6.00 -14.43 7.27
C GLU A 307 4.77 -13.59 6.88
N PHE A 308 4.01 -14.07 5.89
CA PHE A 308 2.91 -13.32 5.29
C PHE A 308 1.56 -14.03 5.37
N GLY A 309 1.54 -15.34 5.61
CA GLY A 309 0.30 -16.11 5.67
C GLY A 309 -0.50 -15.88 6.95
N ARG A 310 0.15 -15.39 8.01
CA ARG A 310 -0.47 -15.11 9.31
C ARG A 310 -0.72 -13.60 9.48
N PRO A 311 -1.79 -13.20 10.17
CA PRO A 311 -2.19 -11.80 10.27
C PRO A 311 -1.35 -10.98 11.27
N PHE A 312 -0.19 -11.48 11.72
CA PHE A 312 0.62 -10.84 12.76
C PHE A 312 1.83 -10.08 12.23
N SER A 313 2.00 -9.98 10.91
CA SER A 313 3.20 -9.40 10.28
C SER A 313 3.36 -7.90 10.56
N SER A 314 2.25 -7.19 10.79
CA SER A 314 2.20 -5.78 11.15
C SER A 314 2.39 -5.51 12.65
N TRP A 315 2.36 -6.55 13.50
CA TRP A 315 2.41 -6.40 14.95
C TRP A 315 3.81 -6.01 15.44
N PRO A 316 3.93 -5.34 16.60
CA PRO A 316 5.22 -5.17 17.25
C PRO A 316 5.91 -6.51 17.45
N LYS A 317 7.19 -6.61 17.08
CA LYS A 317 7.97 -7.88 17.03
C LYS A 317 7.78 -8.80 18.25
N ARG A 318 7.70 -8.23 19.46
CA ARG A 318 7.46 -9.00 20.69
C ARG A 318 6.07 -9.64 20.73
N LEU A 319 5.03 -8.88 20.38
CA LEU A 319 3.65 -9.37 20.33
C LEU A 319 3.46 -10.32 19.16
N ALA A 320 3.99 -9.99 17.98
CA ALA A 320 3.98 -10.86 16.80
C ALA A 320 4.54 -12.26 17.10
N ARG A 321 5.66 -12.32 17.86
CA ARG A 321 6.25 -13.60 18.27
C ARG A 321 5.30 -14.41 19.18
N LEU A 322 4.74 -13.77 20.21
CA LEU A 322 3.79 -14.44 21.12
C LEU A 322 2.55 -14.94 20.38
N ALA A 323 2.03 -14.13 19.44
CA ALA A 323 0.89 -14.49 18.61
C ALA A 323 1.20 -15.70 17.71
N ASN A 324 2.36 -15.71 17.06
CA ASN A 324 2.82 -16.83 16.25
C ASN A 324 3.03 -18.11 17.06
N GLU A 325 3.58 -18.01 18.27
CA GLU A 325 3.73 -19.16 19.18
C GLU A 325 2.37 -19.71 19.62
N ALA A 326 1.42 -18.85 19.99
CA ALA A 326 0.06 -19.26 20.33
C ALA A 326 -0.65 -19.91 19.13
N TYR A 327 -0.49 -19.35 17.93
CA TYR A 327 -1.04 -19.90 16.70
C TYR A 327 -0.48 -21.29 16.40
N ASN A 328 0.84 -21.49 16.52
CA ASN A 328 1.47 -22.80 16.32
C ASN A 328 0.89 -23.88 17.25
N VAL A 329 0.68 -23.53 18.53
CA VAL A 329 0.09 -24.45 19.51
C VAL A 329 -1.35 -24.79 19.12
N ALA A 330 -2.15 -23.79 18.75
CA ALA A 330 -3.52 -24.00 18.32
C ALA A 330 -3.61 -24.84 17.04
N GLU A 331 -2.78 -24.55 16.05
CA GLU A 331 -2.69 -25.30 14.79
C GLU A 331 -2.33 -26.78 15.03
N ALA A 332 -1.39 -27.05 15.95
CA ALA A 332 -1.04 -28.41 16.35
C ALA A 332 -2.19 -29.14 17.06
N SER A 333 -2.93 -28.44 17.94
CA SER A 333 -4.13 -28.98 18.57
C SER A 333 -5.25 -29.26 17.56
N MET A 334 -5.47 -28.34 16.61
CA MET A 334 -6.44 -28.50 15.52
C MET A 334 -6.13 -29.72 14.64
N ALA A 335 -4.85 -29.96 14.34
CA ALA A 335 -4.42 -31.14 13.56
C ALA A 335 -4.78 -32.48 14.23
N GLN A 336 -4.90 -32.50 15.56
CA GLN A 336 -5.24 -33.70 16.34
C GLN A 336 -6.74 -33.79 16.69
N ALA A 337 -7.52 -32.73 16.43
CA ALA A 337 -8.93 -32.65 16.78
C ALA A 337 -9.75 -33.72 16.05
N ARG A 338 -10.54 -34.49 16.80
CA ARG A 338 -11.38 -35.59 16.27
C ARG A 338 -12.87 -35.29 16.33
N ASN A 339 -13.26 -34.26 17.08
CA ASN A 339 -14.63 -33.81 17.22
C ASN A 339 -14.66 -32.26 17.33
N LEU A 340 -15.86 -31.66 17.30
CA LEU A 340 -16.02 -30.21 17.38
C LEU A 340 -15.57 -29.63 18.73
N ALA A 341 -15.72 -30.37 19.84
CA ALA A 341 -15.31 -29.89 21.16
C ALA A 341 -13.78 -29.76 21.28
N ASP A 342 -13.02 -30.66 20.66
CA ASP A 342 -11.55 -30.54 20.58
C ASP A 342 -11.14 -29.26 19.84
N ALA A 343 -11.84 -28.94 18.75
CA ALA A 343 -11.58 -27.73 17.96
C ALA A 343 -11.97 -26.45 18.70
N GLU A 344 -13.14 -26.44 19.34
CA GLU A 344 -13.59 -25.35 20.21
C GLU A 344 -12.60 -25.09 21.34
N ALA A 345 -12.09 -26.15 21.99
CA ALA A 345 -11.09 -26.03 23.03
C ALA A 345 -9.78 -25.41 22.51
N ALA A 346 -9.33 -25.80 21.31
CA ALA A 346 -8.14 -25.24 20.69
C ALA A 346 -8.29 -23.73 20.37
N ILE A 347 -9.43 -23.33 19.79
CA ILE A 347 -9.75 -21.93 19.48
C ILE A 347 -9.92 -21.10 20.77
N THR A 348 -10.60 -21.65 21.77
CA THR A 348 -10.77 -21.00 23.08
C THR A 348 -9.42 -20.78 23.76
N ALA A 349 -8.57 -21.82 23.80
CA ALA A 349 -7.23 -21.73 24.39
C ALA A 349 -6.32 -20.73 23.66
N PHE A 350 -6.44 -20.63 22.32
CA PHE A 350 -5.79 -19.58 21.55
C PHE A 350 -6.28 -18.18 21.99
N THR A 351 -7.60 -17.99 22.05
CA THR A 351 -8.25 -16.70 22.34
C THR A 351 -7.91 -16.17 23.72
N VAL A 352 -8.05 -17.01 24.76
CA VAL A 352 -7.85 -16.63 26.16
C VAL A 352 -6.43 -16.15 26.44
N ARG A 353 -5.42 -16.61 25.67
CA ARG A 353 -4.04 -16.12 25.80
C ARG A 353 -3.89 -14.62 25.58
N PHE A 354 -4.81 -14.00 24.83
CA PHE A 354 -4.74 -12.58 24.51
C PHE A 354 -5.55 -11.68 25.47
N ASN A 355 -6.45 -12.25 26.28
CA ASN A 355 -7.28 -11.49 27.25
C ASN A 355 -6.46 -10.66 28.25
N THR A 356 -5.25 -11.11 28.57
CA THR A 356 -4.36 -10.43 29.53
C THR A 356 -3.23 -9.63 28.89
N LEU A 357 -3.12 -9.65 27.55
CA LEU A 357 -2.04 -8.97 26.85
C LEU A 357 -2.35 -7.48 26.66
N LYS A 358 -1.40 -6.64 27.04
CA LYS A 358 -1.46 -5.20 26.76
C LYS A 358 -1.14 -4.93 25.28
N GLY A 359 -1.79 -3.92 24.72
CA GLY A 359 -1.56 -3.49 23.33
C GLY A 359 -2.38 -4.26 22.29
N ILE A 360 -3.46 -4.93 22.70
CA ILE A 360 -4.47 -5.49 21.80
C ILE A 360 -5.54 -4.42 21.52
N GLU A 361 -5.31 -3.60 20.48
CA GLU A 361 -6.23 -2.57 20.01
C GLU A 361 -7.10 -3.11 18.87
N THR A 362 -7.90 -2.25 18.22
CA THR A 362 -8.86 -2.66 17.17
C THR A 362 -8.23 -3.48 16.06
N THR A 363 -7.03 -3.11 15.59
CA THR A 363 -6.37 -3.82 14.48
C THR A 363 -5.93 -5.21 14.93
N GLU A 364 -5.31 -5.34 16.10
CA GLU A 364 -4.89 -6.63 16.64
C GLU A 364 -6.09 -7.55 16.90
N ARG A 365 -7.24 -7.00 17.32
CA ARG A 365 -8.48 -7.77 17.50
C ARG A 365 -9.00 -8.34 16.19
N GLU A 366 -8.99 -7.55 15.13
CA GLU A 366 -9.35 -8.00 13.78
C GLU A 366 -8.39 -9.08 13.28
N ASP A 367 -7.09 -8.90 13.52
CA ASP A 367 -6.06 -9.87 13.16
C ASP A 367 -6.22 -11.20 13.92
N LEU A 368 -6.62 -11.16 15.19
CA LEU A 368 -6.93 -12.36 15.97
C LEU A 368 -8.17 -13.09 15.44
N GLY A 369 -9.21 -12.35 15.04
CA GLY A 369 -10.38 -12.91 14.37
C GLY A 369 -10.02 -13.62 13.06
N GLU A 370 -9.17 -12.98 12.24
CA GLU A 370 -8.64 -13.59 11.01
C GLU A 370 -7.82 -14.84 11.32
N ALA A 371 -7.00 -14.83 12.39
CA ALA A 371 -6.24 -16.02 12.80
C ALA A 371 -7.15 -17.18 13.23
N VAL A 372 -8.25 -16.91 13.92
CA VAL A 372 -9.25 -17.95 14.26
C VAL A 372 -9.91 -18.50 13.01
N TRP A 373 -10.28 -17.65 12.05
CA TRP A 373 -10.76 -18.11 10.76
C TRP A 373 -9.73 -19.03 10.09
N GLN A 374 -8.45 -18.65 10.04
CA GLN A 374 -7.40 -19.50 9.48
C GLN A 374 -7.29 -20.85 10.19
N LEU A 375 -7.34 -20.88 11.53
CA LEU A 375 -7.32 -22.11 12.32
C LEU A 375 -8.51 -23.03 12.02
N SER A 376 -9.69 -22.46 11.76
CA SER A 376 -10.87 -23.25 11.35
C SER A 376 -10.70 -23.93 9.99
N GLN A 377 -9.83 -23.39 9.13
CA GLN A 377 -9.51 -23.95 7.81
C GLN A 377 -8.31 -24.91 7.84
N SER A 378 -7.67 -25.07 9.00
CA SER A 378 -6.53 -25.98 9.17
C SER A 378 -6.94 -27.45 9.03
N LYS A 379 -5.97 -28.31 8.70
CA LYS A 379 -6.19 -29.76 8.65
C LYS A 379 -6.65 -30.26 10.02
N HIS A 380 -7.67 -31.12 10.04
CA HIS A 380 -8.23 -31.73 11.25
C HIS A 380 -8.87 -33.10 10.93
N MET A 381 -9.12 -33.95 11.93
CA MET A 381 -9.67 -35.31 11.77
C MET A 381 -11.18 -35.44 12.03
N ILE A 382 -11.88 -34.30 12.15
CA ILE A 382 -13.30 -34.22 12.57
C ILE A 382 -14.28 -34.84 11.54
N GLY A 383 -13.87 -34.95 10.27
CA GLY A 383 -14.71 -35.52 9.21
C GLY A 383 -15.80 -34.58 8.67
N GLN A 384 -15.91 -33.36 9.19
CA GLN A 384 -16.79 -32.31 8.71
C GLN A 384 -16.10 -30.93 8.82
N PRO A 385 -16.45 -29.95 7.97
CA PRO A 385 -15.83 -28.63 8.00
C PRO A 385 -16.25 -27.84 9.24
N ILE A 386 -15.32 -27.07 9.80
CA ILE A 386 -15.62 -26.04 10.79
C ILE A 386 -16.04 -24.78 10.04
N ARG A 387 -17.29 -24.38 10.19
CA ARG A 387 -17.81 -23.16 9.55
C ARG A 387 -17.23 -21.92 10.23
N GLU A 388 -17.05 -20.87 9.44
CA GLU A 388 -16.57 -19.56 9.92
C GLU A 388 -17.43 -19.03 11.08
N GLU A 389 -18.75 -19.03 10.94
CA GLU A 389 -19.70 -18.60 11.98
C GLU A 389 -19.49 -19.31 13.32
N MET A 390 -19.18 -20.60 13.26
CA MET A 390 -18.96 -21.43 14.46
C MET A 390 -17.64 -21.08 15.13
N ALA A 391 -16.55 -20.99 14.35
CA ALA A 391 -15.24 -20.59 14.87
C ALA A 391 -15.26 -19.18 15.48
N ILE A 392 -15.94 -18.23 14.81
CA ILE A 392 -16.12 -16.87 15.32
C ILE A 392 -16.98 -16.86 16.58
N SER A 393 -18.04 -17.67 16.67
CA SER A 393 -18.85 -17.74 17.90
C SER A 393 -18.03 -18.22 19.11
N TRP A 394 -17.12 -19.19 18.93
CA TRP A 394 -16.23 -19.66 19.99
C TRP A 394 -15.22 -18.58 20.40
N PHE A 395 -14.67 -17.86 19.41
CA PHE A 395 -13.78 -16.72 19.67
C PHE A 395 -14.48 -15.59 20.43
N ASP A 396 -15.68 -15.21 20.01
CA ASP A 396 -16.46 -14.14 20.62
C ASP A 396 -16.90 -14.49 22.04
N ALA A 397 -17.21 -15.75 22.32
CA ALA A 397 -17.53 -16.22 23.66
C ALA A 397 -16.33 -16.21 24.62
N ALA A 398 -15.11 -16.34 24.11
CA ALA A 398 -13.89 -16.47 24.91
C ALA A 398 -13.09 -15.17 25.10
N ARG A 399 -13.28 -14.17 24.22
CA ARG A 399 -12.54 -12.90 24.27
C ARG A 399 -13.09 -11.94 25.33
N GLU A 400 -12.21 -11.24 26.02
CA GLU A 400 -12.56 -10.27 27.09
C GLU A 400 -12.11 -8.83 26.81
N TYR A 401 -11.43 -8.59 25.69
CA TYR A 401 -10.83 -7.29 25.36
C TYR A 401 -11.75 -6.36 24.56
#